data_AF-A0AAW8NG51-F1
#
_entry.id   AF-A0AAW8NG51-F1
#
_cell.length_a   1.000
_cell.length_b   1.000
_cell.length_c   1.000
_cell.angle_alpha   90.00
_cell.angle_beta   90.00
_cell.angle_gamma   90.00
#
_symmetry.space_group_name_H-M   'P 1'
#
loop_
_entity.id
_entity.type
_entity.pdbx_description
1 polymer ?
#
loop_
_entity_poly.entity_id
_entity_poly.type
_entity_poly.pdbx_seq_one_letter_code
_entity_poly.pdbx_strand_id
1 'polypeptide(L)'
;MYLPPALLAQVKDAVHQERTTYADLLIDAFEAVDDNQIAREFTPETMLTSSGMPRRAPRKRGEAGIQIQLRLDGLQIAWLDKKVTEFDAPSRSALVSAVFKLHIQASSTSGK
;
A
#
# COMPACT_ATOMS: atom_id res chain seq x y z
N MET A 1 -1.54 7.70 -10.28
CA MET A 1 -1.81 7.05 -8.97
C MET A 1 -1.12 7.88 -7.88
N TYR A 2 -1.68 8.00 -6.67
CA TYR A 2 -1.18 8.93 -5.64
C TYR A 2 -0.34 8.21 -4.56
N LEU A 3 0.87 8.71 -4.27
CA LEU A 3 1.72 8.25 -3.17
C LEU A 3 2.09 9.41 -2.24
N PRO A 4 2.16 9.18 -0.91
CA PRO A 4 2.73 10.16 0.01
C PRO A 4 4.17 10.54 -0.38
N PRO A 5 4.58 11.81 -0.24
CA PRO A 5 5.89 12.28 -0.70
C PRO A 5 7.07 11.56 -0.02
N ALA A 6 6.97 11.27 1.27
CA ALA A 6 7.99 10.53 2.00
C ALA A 6 8.12 9.07 1.53
N LEU A 7 7.00 8.45 1.15
CA LEU A 7 7.00 7.10 0.57
C LEU A 7 7.57 7.12 -0.83
N LEU A 8 7.22 8.11 -1.64
CA LEU A 8 7.71 8.25 -3.01
C LEU A 8 9.24 8.35 -3.05
N ALA A 9 9.86 9.09 -2.14
CA ALA A 9 11.32 9.17 -2.06
C ALA A 9 11.95 7.78 -1.83
N GLN A 10 11.42 7.01 -0.88
CA GLN A 10 11.92 5.66 -0.58
C GLN A 10 11.69 4.68 -1.74
N VAL A 11 10.52 4.72 -2.37
CA VAL A 11 10.22 3.89 -3.54
C VAL A 11 11.16 4.24 -4.70
N LYS A 12 11.44 5.53 -4.91
CA LYS A 12 12.39 5.98 -5.93
C LYS A 12 13.79 5.46 -5.66
N ASP A 13 14.24 5.51 -4.41
CA ASP A 13 15.55 4.96 -4.02
C ASP A 13 15.62 3.44 -4.25
N ALA A 14 14.57 2.69 -3.89
CA ALA A 14 14.48 1.25 -4.14
C ALA A 14 14.53 0.92 -5.65
N VAL A 15 13.73 1.61 -6.47
CA VAL A 15 13.78 1.51 -7.95
C VAL A 15 15.20 1.73 -8.47
N HIS A 16 15.90 2.75 -7.95
CA HIS A 16 17.28 3.03 -8.37
C HIS A 16 18.29 1.96 -7.91
N GLN A 17 18.13 1.42 -6.70
CA GLN A 17 19.01 0.36 -6.16
C GLN A 17 18.82 -0.96 -6.91
N GLU A 18 17.58 -1.34 -7.18
CA GLU A 18 17.22 -2.60 -7.85
C GLU A 18 17.30 -2.50 -9.38
N ARG A 19 17.55 -1.29 -9.92
CA ARG A 19 17.59 -0.99 -11.36
C ARG A 19 16.33 -1.46 -12.10
N THR A 20 15.20 -1.35 -11.44
CA THR A 20 13.90 -1.83 -11.92
C THR A 20 12.96 -0.67 -12.25
N THR A 21 11.73 -0.93 -12.68
CA THR A 21 10.71 0.12 -12.87
C THR A 21 9.75 0.19 -11.67
N TYR A 22 9.00 1.28 -11.55
CA TYR A 22 7.94 1.37 -10.53
C TYR A 22 6.89 0.27 -10.64
N ALA A 23 6.63 -0.23 -11.85
CA ALA A 23 5.65 -1.29 -12.08
C ALA A 23 6.21 -2.65 -11.65
N ASP A 24 7.45 -2.93 -12.02
CA ASP A 24 8.14 -4.16 -11.61
C ASP A 24 8.33 -4.20 -10.09
N LEU A 25 8.81 -3.11 -9.49
CA LEU A 25 8.92 -3.00 -8.02
C LEU A 25 7.57 -3.19 -7.32
N LEU A 26 6.46 -2.75 -7.95
CA LEU A 26 5.13 -3.00 -7.39
C LEU A 26 4.79 -4.49 -7.41
N ILE A 27 5.11 -5.19 -8.49
CA ILE A 27 4.90 -6.64 -8.60
C ILE A 27 5.72 -7.34 -7.52
N ASP A 28 7.01 -7.02 -7.42
CA ASP A 28 7.92 -7.57 -6.39
C ASP A 28 7.41 -7.26 -4.97
N ALA A 29 6.85 -6.07 -4.76
CA ALA A 29 6.25 -5.69 -3.48
C ALA A 29 5.00 -6.53 -3.16
N PHE A 30 4.15 -6.85 -4.14
CA PHE A 30 3.01 -7.74 -3.95
C PHE A 30 3.44 -9.20 -3.72
N GLU A 31 4.55 -9.64 -4.31
CA GLU A 31 5.09 -11.00 -4.06
C GLU A 31 5.77 -11.12 -2.69
N ALA A 32 6.43 -10.05 -2.23
CA ALA A 32 7.15 -10.02 -0.96
C ALA A 32 6.24 -9.77 0.26
N VAL A 33 5.13 -9.05 0.08
CA VAL A 33 4.21 -8.69 1.18
C VAL A 33 3.05 -9.67 1.23
N ASP A 34 2.87 -10.31 2.39
CA ASP A 34 1.77 -11.24 2.62
C ASP A 34 0.39 -10.55 2.57
N ASP A 35 -0.58 -11.18 1.90
CA ASP A 35 -1.95 -10.69 1.73
C ASP A 35 -2.63 -10.34 3.07
N ASN A 36 -2.31 -11.05 4.15
CA ASN A 36 -2.84 -10.77 5.48
C ASN A 36 -2.30 -9.44 6.04
N GLN A 37 -1.03 -9.12 5.77
CA GLN A 37 -0.45 -7.83 6.17
C GLN A 37 -1.12 -6.66 5.44
N ILE A 38 -1.43 -6.84 4.15
CA ILE A 38 -2.14 -5.85 3.35
C ILE A 38 -3.56 -5.66 3.90
N ALA A 39 -4.30 -6.75 4.14
CA ALA A 39 -5.65 -6.70 4.69
C ALA A 39 -5.70 -6.00 6.05
N ARG A 40 -4.68 -6.19 6.91
CA ARG A 40 -4.59 -5.54 8.22
C ARG A 40 -4.43 -4.03 8.14
N GLU A 41 -3.80 -3.46 7.11
CA GLU A 41 -3.74 -1.99 6.96
C GLU A 41 -5.11 -1.37 6.64
N PHE A 42 -6.01 -2.12 6.00
CA PHE A 42 -7.36 -1.66 5.67
C PHE A 42 -8.41 -2.06 6.71
N THR A 43 -8.11 -3.06 7.53
CA THR A 43 -8.98 -3.49 8.62
C THR A 43 -8.97 -2.44 9.72
N PRO A 44 -10.11 -1.81 10.05
CA PRO A 44 -10.17 -0.85 11.14
C PRO A 44 -9.98 -1.57 12.48
N GLU A 45 -8.99 -1.15 13.25
CA GLU A 45 -8.90 -1.56 14.65
C GLU A 45 -10.15 -1.05 15.39
N THR A 46 -11.01 -1.97 15.79
CA THR A 46 -12.16 -1.65 16.63
C THR A 46 -11.64 -1.45 18.03
N MET A 47 -11.37 -0.21 18.42
CA MET A 47 -11.03 0.11 19.81
C MET A 47 -12.28 -0.06 20.67
N LEU A 48 -12.27 -1.08 21.54
CA LEU A 48 -13.22 -1.24 22.63
C LEU A 48 -13.02 -0.09 23.62
N THR A 49 -13.81 0.97 23.48
CA THR A 49 -13.90 2.02 24.50
C THR A 49 -14.70 1.50 25.68
N SER A 50 -14.24 1.73 26.92
CA SER A 50 -14.83 1.28 28.20
C SER A 50 -16.25 1.82 28.52
N SER A 51 -16.92 2.45 27.56
CA SER A 51 -18.28 2.97 27.65
C SER A 51 -19.13 2.37 26.53
N GLY A 52 -19.78 1.23 26.81
CA GLY A 52 -21.02 0.70 26.20
C GLY A 52 -21.12 0.47 24.68
N MET A 53 -20.64 1.39 23.83
CA MET A 53 -20.80 1.37 22.38
C MET A 53 -19.42 1.52 21.70
N PRO A 54 -18.89 0.46 21.06
CA PRO A 54 -17.60 0.54 20.38
C PRO A 54 -17.65 1.56 19.23
N ARG A 55 -16.78 2.56 19.28
CA ARG A 55 -16.61 3.52 18.17
C ARG A 55 -15.62 2.93 17.18
N ARG A 56 -16.07 2.79 15.92
CA ARG A 56 -15.17 2.47 14.80
C ARG A 56 -14.16 3.61 14.67
N ALA A 57 -12.86 3.29 14.71
CA ALA A 57 -11.82 4.28 14.45
C ALA A 57 -12.03 4.90 13.05
N PRO A 58 -11.85 6.22 12.90
CA PRO A 58 -11.99 6.87 11.60
C PRO A 58 -10.99 6.22 10.62
N ARG A 59 -11.47 5.82 9.43
CA ARG A 59 -10.62 5.29 8.35
C ARG A 59 -9.51 6.30 8.06
N LYS A 60 -8.25 5.86 8.00
CA LYS A 60 -7.12 6.71 7.58
C LYS A 60 -7.45 7.31 6.21
N ARG A 61 -7.72 8.62 6.14
CA ARG A 61 -7.93 9.31 4.86
C ARG A 61 -6.63 9.27 4.07
N GLY A 62 -6.74 9.12 2.75
CA GLY A 62 -5.59 9.24 1.85
C GLY A 62 -4.93 10.60 2.06
N GLU A 63 -3.67 10.58 2.52
CA GLU A 63 -2.85 11.78 2.65
C GLU A 63 -2.66 12.46 1.30
N ALA A 64 -2.32 13.76 1.30
CA ALA A 64 -2.01 14.52 0.10
C ALA A 64 -0.85 13.83 -0.66
N GLY A 65 -1.20 13.04 -1.67
CA GLY A 65 -0.25 12.25 -2.44
C GLY A 65 0.22 12.98 -3.69
N ILE A 66 1.46 12.71 -4.09
CA ILE A 66 2.00 13.07 -5.40
C ILE A 66 1.51 12.05 -6.42
N GLN A 67 1.03 12.53 -7.57
CA GLN A 67 0.64 11.65 -8.66
C GLN A 67 1.87 11.09 -9.37
N ILE A 68 2.01 9.76 -9.39
CA ILE A 68 2.97 9.03 -10.21
C ILE A 68 2.28 8.25 -11.31
N GLN A 69 3.01 8.04 -12.40
CA GLN A 69 2.59 7.22 -13.52
C GLN A 69 3.24 5.84 -13.40
N LEU A 70 2.45 4.82 -13.07
CA LEU A 70 2.86 3.44 -13.22
C LEU A 70 2.47 2.96 -14.61
N ARG A 71 3.43 2.35 -15.31
CA ARG A 71 3.20 1.72 -16.60
C ARG A 71 2.66 0.32 -16.35
N LEU A 72 1.35 0.23 -16.13
CA LEU A 72 0.66 -1.04 -15.89
C LEU A 72 -0.17 -1.41 -17.11
N ASP A 73 -0.14 -2.69 -17.48
CA ASP A 73 -0.99 -3.23 -18.54
C ASP A 73 -2.45 -3.37 -18.09
N GLY A 74 -3.37 -3.44 -19.04
CA GLY A 74 -4.80 -3.56 -18.74
C GLY A 74 -5.15 -4.76 -17.85
N LEU A 75 -4.42 -5.88 -17.99
CA LEU A 75 -4.57 -7.05 -17.13
C LEU A 75 -4.12 -6.78 -15.69
N GLN A 76 -3.00 -6.08 -15.50
CA GLN A 76 -2.50 -5.72 -14.17
C GLN A 76 -3.44 -4.73 -13.49
N ILE A 77 -3.99 -3.77 -14.24
CA ILE A 77 -4.98 -2.83 -13.72
C ILE A 77 -6.25 -3.57 -13.26
N ALA A 78 -6.78 -4.48 -14.09
CA ALA A 78 -7.97 -5.26 -13.73
C ALA A 78 -7.72 -6.17 -12.52
N TRP A 79 -6.51 -6.73 -12.39
CA TRP A 79 -6.09 -7.49 -11.22
C TRP A 79 -6.04 -6.62 -9.95
N LEU A 80 -5.49 -5.41 -10.04
CA LEU A 80 -5.49 -4.44 -8.93
C LEU A 80 -6.91 -4.07 -8.50
N ASP A 81 -7.83 -3.82 -9.45
CA ASP A 81 -9.22 -3.48 -9.13
C ASP A 81 -9.94 -4.63 -8.39
N LYS A 82 -9.62 -5.89 -8.71
CA LYS A 82 -10.09 -7.06 -7.94
C LYS A 82 -9.52 -7.05 -6.53
N LYS A 83 -8.21 -6.86 -6.36
CA LYS A 83 -7.56 -6.83 -5.05
C LYS A 83 -8.03 -5.66 -4.18
N VAL A 84 -8.35 -4.50 -4.78
CA VAL A 84 -8.98 -3.38 -4.06
C VAL A 84 -10.29 -3.81 -3.42
N THR A 85 -11.11 -4.58 -4.15
CA THR A 85 -12.38 -5.11 -3.65
C THR A 85 -12.16 -6.18 -2.58
N GLU A 86 -11.19 -7.08 -2.80
CA GLU A 86 -10.82 -8.17 -1.88
C GLU A 86 -10.37 -7.64 -0.52
N PHE A 87 -9.59 -6.55 -0.50
CA PHE A 87 -9.05 -5.95 0.72
C PHE A 87 -9.91 -4.82 1.31
N ASP A 88 -11.10 -4.53 0.76
CA ASP A 88 -11.93 -3.35 1.11
C ASP A 88 -11.12 -2.04 1.06
N ALA A 89 -10.16 -1.94 0.14
CA ALA A 89 -9.32 -0.76 0.02
C ALA A 89 -10.14 0.41 -0.56
N PRO A 90 -9.97 1.64 -0.06
CA PRO A 90 -10.80 2.76 -0.48
C PRO A 90 -10.50 3.25 -1.92
N SER A 91 -9.34 2.89 -2.47
CA SER A 91 -8.96 3.17 -3.86
C SER A 91 -7.74 2.33 -4.27
N ARG A 92 -7.51 2.18 -5.59
CA ARG A 92 -6.27 1.61 -6.14
C ARG A 92 -5.01 2.27 -5.60
N SER A 93 -5.02 3.60 -5.49
CA SER A 93 -3.88 4.33 -4.91
C SER A 93 -3.65 4.00 -3.45
N ALA A 94 -4.71 3.80 -2.67
CA ALA A 94 -4.56 3.42 -1.27
C ALA A 94 -3.97 2.02 -1.14
N LEU A 95 -4.43 1.06 -1.95
CA LEU A 95 -3.88 -0.29 -2.01
C LEU A 95 -2.37 -0.24 -2.31
N VAL A 96 -2.00 0.37 -3.42
CA VAL A 96 -0.60 0.40 -3.84
C VAL A 96 0.28 1.19 -2.87
N SER A 97 -0.23 2.28 -2.29
CA SER A 97 0.52 3.01 -1.26
C SER A 97 0.74 2.16 -0.01
N ALA A 98 -0.22 1.32 0.40
CA ALA A 98 -0.05 0.43 1.53
C ALA A 98 0.98 -0.67 1.23
N VAL A 99 0.91 -1.26 0.04
CA VAL A 99 1.84 -2.32 -0.40
C VAL A 99 3.27 -1.80 -0.46
N PHE A 100 3.50 -0.65 -1.11
CA PHE A 100 4.84 -0.04 -1.13
C PHE A 100 5.34 0.29 0.28
N LYS A 101 4.47 0.81 1.15
CA LYS A 101 4.84 1.10 2.54
C LYS A 101 5.28 -0.16 3.27
N LEU A 102 4.52 -1.26 3.15
CA LEU A 102 4.86 -2.54 3.80
C LEU A 102 6.16 -3.13 3.24
N HIS A 103 6.34 -3.10 1.92
CA HIS A 103 7.54 -3.61 1.27
C HIS A 103 8.81 -2.85 1.70
N ILE A 104 8.76 -1.51 1.74
CA ILE A 104 9.88 -0.67 2.20
C ILE A 104 10.14 -0.87 3.70
N GLN A 105 9.10 -1.06 4.52
CA GLN A 105 9.27 -1.39 5.94
C GLN A 105 9.91 -2.76 6.14
N ALA A 106 9.55 -3.74 5.32
CA ALA A 106 10.17 -5.07 5.35
C ALA A 106 11.65 -5.01 4.93
N SER A 107 11.98 -4.29 3.85
CA SER A 107 13.36 -4.16 3.37
C SER A 107 14.25 -3.37 4.34
N SER A 108 13.73 -2.31 4.98
CA SER A 108 14.47 -1.57 6.01
C SER A 108 14.67 -2.35 7.32
N THR A 109 13.79 -3.29 7.65
CA THR A 109 13.92 -4.15 8.84
C THR A 109 14.96 -5.27 8.63
N SER A 110 15.25 -5.64 7.38
CA SER A 110 16.24 -6.68 7.05
C SER A 110 17.70 -6.19 7.06
N GLY A 111 17.94 -4.94 7.45
CA GLY A 111 19.27 -4.30 7.52
C GLY A 111 19.81 -4.06 8.93
N LYS A 112 19.40 -4.84 9.94
CA LYS A 112 19.89 -4.70 11.32
C LYS A 112 20.60 -5.95 11.83
#